data_AF-A0A0R2NL80-F1
#
_entry.id   AF-A0A0R2NL80-F1
#
_cell.length_a   1.000
_cell.length_b   1.000
_cell.length_c   1.000
_cell.angle_alpha   90.00
_cell.angle_beta   90.00
_cell.angle_gamma   90.00
#
_symmetry.space_group_name_H-M   'P 1'
#
loop_
_entity.id
_entity.type
_entity.pdbx_description
1 polymer ?
#
loop_
_entity_poly.entity_id
_entity_poly.type
_entity_poly.pdbx_seq_one_letter_code
_entity_poly.pdbx_strand_id
1 'polypeptide(L)' 'MQFETLTDGPSLQILHLGSYDDEPASFAKLASYATEHGLKRRTLAHKEIYLSDPRRIVASKRKTVLRWLMTTDEA' A
#
# COMPACT_ATOMS: atom_id res chain seq x y z
N MET A 1 12.69 -17.13 -16.86
CA MET A 1 12.47 -16.79 -15.44
C MET A 1 13.68 -16.01 -14.98
N GLN A 2 13.49 -14.78 -14.52
CA GLN A 2 14.58 -13.95 -14.01
C GLN A 2 14.45 -13.87 -12.49
N PHE A 3 15.58 -13.92 -11.79
CA PHE A 3 15.65 -13.73 -10.36
C PHE A 3 16.23 -12.34 -10.11
N GLU A 4 15.56 -11.56 -9.29
CA GLU A 4 15.98 -10.22 -8.94
C GLU A 4 15.79 -9.98 -7.43
N THR A 5 16.62 -9.10 -6.89
CA THR A 5 16.47 -8.58 -5.53
C THR A 5 15.97 -7.15 -5.63
N LEU A 6 14.79 -6.89 -5.05
CA LEU A 6 14.17 -5.58 -5.04
C LEU A 6 14.36 -4.94 -3.67
N THR A 7 15.00 -3.78 -3.63
CA THR A 7 15.10 -2.96 -2.41
C THR A 7 14.06 -1.85 -2.49
N ASP A 8 12.99 -1.96 -1.71
CA ASP A 8 12.08 -0.83 -1.48
C ASP A 8 12.72 0.13 -0.46
N GLY A 9 12.72 1.43 -0.78
CA GLY A 9 13.12 2.50 0.15
C GLY A 9 12.02 2.80 1.18
N PRO A 10 12.05 3.98 1.83
CA PRO A 10 11.00 4.37 2.76
C PRO A 10 9.61 4.26 2.15
N SER A 11 8.69 3.71 2.93
CA SER A 11 7.35 3.41 2.46
C SER A 11 6.33 3.68 3.55
N LEU A 12 5.14 4.04 3.10
CA LEU A 12 3.96 4.13 3.94
C LEU A 12 2.98 3.05 3.47
N GLN A 13 2.46 2.26 4.41
CA GLN A 13 1.61 1.12 4.08
C GLN A 13 0.45 0.96 5.06
N ILE A 14 -0.65 0.39 4.57
CA ILE A 14 -1.82 0.03 5.39
C ILE A 14 -2.28 -1.38 5.02
N LEU A 15 -2.77 -2.11 6.01
CA LEU A 15 -3.49 -3.36 5.77
C LEU A 15 -4.95 -3.03 5.43
N HIS A 16 -5.35 -3.26 4.18
CA HIS A 16 -6.73 -3.25 3.76
C HIS A 16 -7.39 -4.61 4.08
N LEU A 17 -8.56 -4.55 4.71
CA LEU A 17 -9.41 -5.70 5.06
C LEU A 17 -10.76 -5.49 4.38
N GLY A 18 -11.11 -6.32 3.41
CA GLY A 18 -12.37 -6.18 2.69
C GLY A 18 -12.25 -6.31 1.16
N SER A 19 -13.30 -5.85 0.47
CA SER A 19 -13.34 -5.85 -1.00
C SER A 19 -12.37 -4.84 -1.57
N TYR A 20 -11.83 -5.11 -2.75
CA TYR A 20 -10.99 -4.16 -3.48
C TYR A 20 -11.73 -2.83 -3.78
N ASP A 21 -13.05 -2.89 -3.93
CA ASP A 21 -13.89 -1.70 -4.14
C ASP A 21 -13.84 -0.72 -2.94
N ASP A 22 -13.49 -1.21 -1.74
CA ASP A 22 -13.40 -0.43 -0.51
C ASP A 22 -11.98 0.15 -0.28
N GLU A 23 -11.01 -0.17 -1.14
CA GLU A 23 -9.64 0.35 -1.05
C GLU A 23 -9.52 1.88 -1.06
N PRO A 24 -10.37 2.65 -1.77
CA PRO A 24 -10.35 4.11 -1.69
C PRO A 24 -10.43 4.65 -0.25
N ALA A 25 -11.15 3.97 0.64
CA ALA A 25 -11.22 4.36 2.05
C ALA A 25 -9.89 4.12 2.79
N SER A 26 -9.16 3.06 2.46
CA SER A 26 -7.81 2.80 2.97
C SER A 26 -6.80 3.81 2.43
N PHE A 27 -6.89 4.17 1.15
CA PHE A 27 -6.04 5.22 0.57
C PHE A 27 -6.31 6.60 1.18
N ALA A 28 -7.56 6.94 1.49
CA ALA A 28 -7.89 8.18 2.19
C ALA A 28 -7.21 8.24 3.57
N LYS A 29 -7.22 7.15 4.33
CA LYS A 29 -6.50 7.05 5.62
C LYS A 29 -4.99 7.23 5.46
N LEU A 30 -4.40 6.58 4.44
CA LEU A 30 -2.98 6.76 4.11
C LEU A 30 -2.65 8.22 3.73
N ALA A 31 -3.52 8.87 2.95
CA ALA A 31 -3.34 10.26 2.54
C ALA A 31 -3.38 11.22 3.73
N SER A 32 -4.35 11.04 4.64
CA SER A 32 -4.45 11.83 5.86
C SER A 32 -3.21 11.66 6.74
N TYR A 33 -2.77 10.42 6.95
CA TYR A 33 -1.56 10.14 7.73
C TYR A 33 -0.32 10.76 7.08
N ALA A 34 -0.16 10.63 5.77
CA ALA A 34 0.97 11.23 5.07
C ALA A 34 0.97 12.77 5.23
N THR A 35 -0.20 13.39 5.12
CA THR A 35 -0.34 14.85 5.27
C THR A 35 -0.02 15.31 6.70
N GLU A 36 -0.54 14.61 7.71
CA GLU A 36 -0.30 14.89 9.13
C GLU A 36 1.18 14.79 9.50
N HIS A 37 1.90 13.83 8.91
CA HIS A 37 3.31 13.60 9.18
C HIS A 37 4.27 14.27 8.18
N GLY A 38 3.77 15.13 7.29
CA GLY A 38 4.59 15.82 6.29
C GLY A 38 5.28 14.89 5.27
N LEU A 39 4.79 13.66 5.12
CA LEU A 39 5.35 12.66 4.22
C LEU A 39 4.89 12.94 2.79
N LYS A 40 5.82 12.85 1.83
CA LYS A 40 5.50 13.01 0.41
C LYS A 40 5.71 11.71 -0.34
N ARG A 41 4.75 11.39 -1.22
CA ARG A 41 4.86 10.25 -2.13
C ARG A 41 5.95 10.51 -3.15
N ARG A 42 6.85 9.54 -3.35
CA ARG A 42 7.89 9.57 -4.40
C ARG A 42 7.28 9.41 -5.78
N THR A 43 6.21 8.63 -5.90
CA THR A 43 5.49 8.39 -7.16
C THR A 43 3.98 8.26 -6.93
N LEU A 44 3.19 8.44 -8.00
CA LEU A 44 1.75 8.16 -8.00
C LEU A 44 1.42 6.67 -8.07
N ALA A 45 2.40 5.83 -8.39
CA ALA A 45 2.25 4.38 -8.33
C ALA A 45 2.10 3.91 -6.89
N HIS A 46 1.44 2.78 -6.71
CA HIS A 46 1.34 2.06 -5.46
C HIS A 46 1.54 0.57 -5.73
N LYS A 47 1.92 -0.17 -4.69
CA LYS A 47 2.04 -1.62 -4.72
C LYS A 47 0.89 -2.22 -3.91
N GLU A 48 0.27 -3.24 -4.46
CA GLU A 48 -0.69 -4.10 -3.78
C GLU A 48 -0.02 -5.44 -3.51
N ILE A 49 0.01 -5.85 -2.24
CA ILE A 49 0.58 -7.13 -1.83
C ILE A 49 -0.56 -7.96 -1.27
N TYR A 50 -1.06 -8.90 -2.08
CA TYR A 50 -2.15 -9.79 -1.69
C TYR A 50 -1.63 -10.87 -0.73
N LEU A 51 -2.06 -10.80 0.53
CA LEU A 51 -1.72 -11.81 1.54
C LEU A 51 -2.71 -12.97 1.54
N SER A 52 -3.86 -12.80 0.89
CA SER A 52 -4.94 -13.78 0.74
C SER A 52 -5.08 -14.18 -0.73
N ASP A 53 -5.35 -15.44 -1.03
CA ASP A 53 -5.77 -15.84 -2.38
C ASP A 53 -7.22 -15.38 -2.63
N PRO A 54 -7.45 -14.39 -3.51
CA PRO A 54 -8.79 -13.83 -3.74
C PRO A 54 -9.79 -14.83 -4.31
N ARG A 55 -9.31 -15.94 -4.90
CA ARG A 55 -10.14 -17.03 -5.44
C ARG A 55 -10.65 -17.97 -4.37
N ARG A 56 -10.05 -17.95 -3.17
CA ARG A 56 -10.36 -18.86 -2.06
C ARG A 56 -11.05 -18.17 -0.88
N ILE A 57 -10.93 -16.85 -0.77
CA ILE A 57 -11.44 -16.07 0.35
C ILE A 57 -12.50 -15.08 -0.12
N VAL A 58 -13.63 -15.06 0.59
CA VAL A 58 -14.71 -14.08 0.40
C VAL A 58 -14.20 -12.65 0.57
N ALA A 59 -14.71 -11.70 -0.21
CA ALA A 59 -14.21 -10.32 -0.26
C ALA A 59 -14.02 -9.70 1.13
N SER A 60 -14.99 -9.83 2.03
CA SER A 60 -14.96 -9.27 3.39
C SER A 60 -13.82 -9.76 4.29
N LYS A 61 -13.14 -10.85 3.94
CA LYS A 61 -12.02 -11.42 4.71
C LYS A 61 -10.68 -11.33 3.99
N ARG A 62 -10.63 -10.76 2.79
CA ARG A 62 -9.38 -10.58 2.04
C ARG A 62 -8.46 -9.61 2.76
N LYS A 63 -7.16 -9.86 2.65
CA LYS A 63 -6.11 -9.06 3.24
C LYS A 63 -5.15 -8.60 2.14
N THR A 64 -5.06 -7.30 1.95
CA THR A 64 -4.17 -6.68 0.96
C THR A 64 -3.36 -5.60 1.66
N VAL A 65 -2.04 -5.61 1.49
CA VAL A 65 -1.23 -4.45 1.92
C VAL A 65 -1.17 -3.48 0.76
N LEU A 66 -1.65 -2.26 1.00
CA LEU A 66 -1.49 -1.14 0.07
C LEU A 66 -0.25 -0.35 0.50
N ARG A 67 0.69 -0.14 -0.42
CA ARG A 67 1.97 0.50 -0.12
C ARG A 67 2.28 1.63 -1.09
N TRP A 68 2.70 2.77 -0.55
CA TRP A 68 3.27 3.89 -1.28
C TRP A 68 4.76 4.02 -1.00
N LEU A 69 5.52 4.36 -2.05
CA LEU A 69 6.90 4.79 -1.91
C LEU A 69 6.95 6.24 -1.45
N MET A 70 7.67 6.51 -0.37
CA MET A 70 7.87 7.85 0.17
C MET A 70 9.19 8.44 -0.36
N THR A 71 9.26 9.77 -0.39
CA THR A 71 10.53 10.46 -0.64
C THR A 71 11.41 10.41 0.60
N THR A 72 12.71 10.27 0.38
CA THR A 72 13.76 10.55 1.37
C THR A 72 14.19 11.99 1.14
N ASP A 73 13.44 12.95 1.65
CA ASP A 73 14.00 14.30 1.78
C ASP A 73 14.93 14.23 3.00
N GLU A 74 16.20 13.91 2.78
CA GLU A 74 17.24 14.30 3.73
C GLU A 74 17.38 15.83 3.59
N ALA A 75 16.83 16.55 4.56
CA ALA A 75 17.14 17.96 4.75
C ALA A 75 18.60 18.14 5.17
#